data_AF-A0A971K5T4-F1
#
_entry.id   AF-A0A971K5T4-F1
#
_cell.length_a   1.000
_cell.length_b   1.000
_cell.length_c   1.000
_cell.angle_alpha   90.00
_cell.angle_beta   90.00
_cell.angle_gamma   90.00
#
_symmetry.space_group_name_H-M   'P 1'
#
loop_
_entity.id
_entity.type
_entity.pdbx_description
1 polymer ?
#
loop_
_entity_poly.entity_id
_entity_poly.type
_entity_poly.pdbx_seq_one_letter_code
_entity_poly.pdbx_strand_id
1 'polypeptide(L)'
;MRFLMGVIGYIVGHFVLSRVHGKTRLRVGGALAVTFLVLAFFTYFATYYMPPEGLEESEVLSRIAEMNARRLFLVVGEAVGISHYLFRVYRRSLI
;
A
#
# COMPACT_ATOMS: atom_id res chain seq x y z
N MET A 1 -7.52 -1.84 14.27
CA MET A 1 -6.57 -0.99 13.53
C MET A 1 -5.78 -1.73 12.44
N ARG A 2 -5.08 -2.85 12.73
CA ARG A 2 -4.25 -3.55 11.72
C ARG A 2 -5.04 -4.08 10.50
N PHE A 3 -6.15 -4.78 10.72
CA PHE A 3 -7.03 -5.23 9.63
C PHE A 3 -7.60 -4.07 8.81
N LEU A 4 -7.92 -2.95 9.46
CA LEU A 4 -8.37 -1.74 8.77
C LEU A 4 -7.29 -1.20 7.82
N MET A 5 -6.01 -1.22 8.23
CA MET A 5 -4.89 -0.87 7.34
C MET A 5 -4.82 -1.78 6.12
N GLY A 6 -5.09 -3.09 6.27
CA GLY A 6 -5.17 -4.00 5.14
C GLY A 6 -6.31 -3.64 4.16
N VAL A 7 -7.49 -3.30 4.66
CA VAL A 7 -8.61 -2.85 3.83
C VAL A 7 -8.30 -1.54 3.11
N ILE A 8 -7.70 -0.58 3.82
CA ILE A 8 -7.25 0.70 3.24
C ILE A 8 -6.21 0.44 2.14
N GLY A 9 -5.21 -0.40 2.41
CA GLY A 9 -4.19 -0.78 1.45
C GLY A 9 -4.79 -1.39 0.19
N TYR A 10 -5.76 -2.29 0.33
CA TYR A 10 -6.48 -2.88 -0.81
C TYR A 10 -7.17 -1.82 -1.68
N ILE A 11 -7.94 -0.93 -1.06
CA ILE A 11 -8.67 0.13 -1.78
C ILE A 11 -7.67 1.04 -2.50
N VAL A 12 -6.62 1.47 -1.80
CA VAL A 12 -5.61 2.40 -2.31
C VAL A 12 -4.81 1.76 -3.44
N GLY A 13 -4.27 0.55 -3.27
CA GLY A 13 -3.52 -0.17 -4.30
C GLY A 13 -4.34 -0.41 -5.56
N HIS A 14 -5.58 -0.87 -5.41
CA HIS A 14 -6.50 -1.07 -6.54
C HIS A 14 -6.86 0.26 -7.23
N PHE A 15 -7.14 1.31 -6.47
CA PHE A 15 -7.49 2.62 -7.00
C PHE A 15 -6.31 3.24 -7.75
N VAL A 16 -5.13 3.32 -7.14
CA VAL A 16 -3.94 3.91 -7.76
C VAL A 16 -3.60 3.21 -9.06
N LEU A 17 -3.52 1.88 -9.07
CA LEU A 17 -3.19 1.15 -10.31
C LEU A 17 -4.27 1.33 -11.39
N SER A 18 -5.54 1.28 -11.00
CA SER A 18 -6.66 1.52 -11.93
C SER A 18 -6.61 2.91 -12.56
N ARG A 19 -6.24 3.93 -11.77
CA ARG A 19 -6.14 5.31 -12.24
C ARG A 19 -4.91 5.51 -13.10
N VAL A 20 -3.75 5.03 -12.67
CA VAL A 20 -2.51 5.12 -13.45
C VAL A 20 -2.70 4.39 -14.78
N HIS A 21 -3.01 3.10 -14.76
CA HIS A 21 -3.17 2.31 -15.99
C HIS A 21 -4.29 2.84 -16.90
N GLY A 22 -5.45 3.20 -16.32
CA GLY A 22 -6.61 3.65 -17.09
C GLY A 22 -6.53 5.08 -17.66
N LYS A 23 -5.69 5.96 -17.09
CA LYS A 23 -5.58 7.37 -17.53
C LYS A 23 -4.29 7.72 -18.26
N THR A 24 -3.19 7.03 -17.99
CA THR A 24 -1.87 7.45 -18.52
C THR A 24 -1.48 6.78 -19.83
N ARG A 25 -2.30 5.86 -20.38
CA ARG A 25 -1.95 5.01 -21.56
C ARG A 25 -0.62 4.26 -21.41
N LEU A 26 -0.07 4.17 -20.19
CA LEU A 26 1.14 3.42 -19.91
C LEU A 26 0.88 1.93 -20.12
N ARG A 27 1.89 1.22 -20.64
CA ARG A 27 1.91 -0.25 -20.59
C ARG A 27 1.85 -0.70 -19.13
N VAL A 28 1.30 -1.88 -18.88
CA VAL A 28 1.09 -2.44 -17.52
C VAL A 28 2.34 -2.32 -16.64
N GLY A 29 3.53 -2.61 -17.18
CA GLY A 29 4.79 -2.46 -16.44
C GLY A 29 5.11 -1.03 -16.00
N GLY A 30 4.88 -0.04 -16.86
CA GLY A 30 5.07 1.37 -16.51
C GLY A 30 4.04 1.86 -15.49
N ALA A 31 2.79 1.39 -15.61
CA ALA A 31 1.75 1.70 -14.63
C ALA A 31 2.06 1.11 -13.25
N LEU A 32 2.66 -0.09 -13.19
CA LEU A 32 3.11 -0.70 -11.94
C LEU A 32 4.26 0.07 -11.30
N ALA A 33 5.25 0.53 -12.08
CA ALA A 33 6.37 1.31 -11.56
C ALA A 33 5.90 2.63 -10.90
N VAL A 34 5.01 3.38 -11.58
CA VAL A 34 4.44 4.62 -11.04
C VAL A 34 3.57 4.32 -9.81
N THR A 35 2.77 3.26 -9.86
CA THR A 35 1.94 2.84 -8.72
C THR A 35 2.80 2.49 -7.52
N PHE A 36 3.90 1.76 -7.71
CA PHE A 36 4.82 1.40 -6.64
C PHE A 36 5.42 2.63 -5.97
N LEU A 37 5.83 3.65 -6.74
CA LEU A 37 6.33 4.91 -6.18
C LEU A 37 5.27 5.59 -5.31
N VAL A 38 4.04 5.73 -5.82
CA VAL A 38 2.94 6.38 -5.08
C VAL A 38 2.64 5.62 -3.78
N LEU A 39 2.58 4.29 -3.83
CA LEU A 39 2.29 3.46 -2.66
C LEU A 39 3.44 3.45 -1.65
N ALA A 40 4.69 3.51 -2.11
CA ALA A 40 5.84 3.65 -1.21
C ALA A 40 5.76 4.96 -0.40
N PHE A 41 5.42 6.08 -1.06
CA PHE A 41 5.20 7.35 -0.36
C PHE A 41 3.99 7.28 0.58
N PHE A 42 2.86 6.75 0.11
CA PHE A 42 1.66 6.62 0.92
C PHE A 42 1.90 5.76 2.17
N THR A 43 2.51 4.59 2.01
CA THR A 43 2.86 3.71 3.12
C THR A 43 3.83 4.37 4.09
N TYR A 44 4.82 5.12 3.59
CA TYR A 44 5.71 5.90 4.44
C TYR A 44 4.93 6.90 5.30
N PHE A 45 4.13 7.77 4.70
CA PHE A 45 3.38 8.81 5.43
C PHE A 45 2.28 8.23 6.35
N ALA A 46 1.56 7.20 5.91
CA ALA A 46 0.49 6.58 6.68
C ALA A 46 1.00 5.83 7.93
N THR A 47 2.28 5.46 7.93
CA THR A 47 2.91 4.72 9.03
C THR A 47 3.96 5.54 9.77
N TYR A 48 4.26 6.76 9.32
CA TYR A 48 5.25 7.60 9.95
C TYR A 48 4.80 7.96 11.37
N TYR A 49 5.64 7.58 12.34
CA TYR A 49 5.49 7.94 13.73
C TYR A 49 6.80 8.50 14.24
N MET A 50 6.77 9.72 14.76
CA MET A 50 7.89 10.33 15.45
C MET A 50 7.65 10.11 16.96
N PRO A 51 8.45 9.28 17.64
CA PRO A 51 8.25 9.04 19.06
C PRO A 51 8.45 10.34 19.84
N PRO A 52 7.56 10.67 20.80
CA PRO A 52 7.75 11.81 21.68
C PRO A 52 9.04 11.66 22.49
N GLU A 53 9.71 12.78 22.73
CA GLU A 53 10.92 12.83 23.54
C GLU A 53 10.61 12.37 24.98
N GLY A 54 11.42 11.46 25.53
CA GLY A 54 11.30 10.99 26.92
C GLY A 54 10.60 9.64 27.15
N LEU A 55 10.31 8.86 26.10
CA LEU A 55 9.82 7.48 26.27
C LEU A 55 10.93 6.53 26.74
N GLU A 56 10.56 5.56 27.60
CA GLU A 56 11.45 4.45 27.93
C GLU A 56 11.73 3.56 26.71
N GLU A 57 12.92 2.95 26.66
CA GLU A 57 13.37 2.14 25.53
C GLU A 57 12.42 0.98 25.20
N SER A 58 11.79 0.40 26.23
CA SER A 58 10.77 -0.66 26.10
C SER A 58 9.49 -0.17 25.41
N GLU A 59 9.05 1.05 25.71
CA GLU A 59 7.89 1.68 25.09
C GLU A 59 8.17 2.04 23.64
N VAL A 60 9.37 2.56 23.35
CA VAL A 60 9.82 2.85 21.98
C VAL A 60 9.78 1.59 21.11
N LEU A 61 10.32 0.47 21.59
CA LEU A 61 10.30 -0.81 20.87
C LEU A 61 8.87 -1.31 20.60
N SER A 62 7.97 -1.17 21.58
CA SER A 62 6.57 -1.57 21.42
C SER A 62 5.84 -0.75 20.33
N ARG A 63 6.11 0.56 20.27
CA ARG A 63 5.55 1.48 19.26
C ARG A 63 6.11 1.21 17.88
N ILE A 64 7.40 0.94 17.76
CA ILE A 64 8.03 0.53 16.49
C ILE A 64 7.44 -0.78 16.00
N ALA A 65 7.25 -1.77 16.88
CA ALA A 65 6.63 -3.03 16.53
C ALA A 65 5.17 -2.83 16.04
N GLU A 66 4.41 -1.96 16.69
CA GLU A 66 3.05 -1.62 16.27
C GLU A 66 3.04 -0.91 14.91
N MET A 67 3.96 0.03 14.68
CA MET A 67 4.14 0.71 13.41
C MET A 67 4.47 -0.27 12.28
N ASN A 68 5.43 -1.16 12.49
CA ASN A 68 5.81 -2.20 11.53
C ASN A 68 4.66 -3.15 11.23
N ALA A 69 3.88 -3.53 12.25
CA ALA A 69 2.69 -4.35 12.04
C ALA A 69 1.63 -3.62 11.20
N ARG A 70 1.36 -2.33 11.46
CA ARG A 70 0.43 -1.53 10.63
C ARG A 70 0.93 -1.41 9.19
N ARG A 71 2.24 -1.17 9.00
CA ARG A 71 2.90 -1.13 7.69
C ARG A 71 2.76 -2.43 6.94
N LEU A 72 2.99 -3.56 7.60
CA LEU A 72 2.86 -4.88 6.98
C LEU A 72 1.45 -5.11 6.45
N PHE A 73 0.42 -4.88 7.29
CA PHE A 73 -0.97 -5.04 6.86
C PHE A 73 -1.33 -4.11 5.69
N LEU A 74 -0.86 -2.87 5.71
CA LEU A 74 -1.07 -1.90 4.63
C LEU A 74 -0.49 -2.41 3.31
N VAL A 75 0.79 -2.81 3.31
CA VAL A 75 1.49 -3.32 2.12
C VAL A 75 0.86 -4.60 1.59
N VAL A 76 0.45 -5.52 2.48
CA VAL A 76 -0.28 -6.74 2.06
C VAL A 76 -1.59 -6.37 1.38
N GLY A 77 -2.35 -5.43 1.95
CA GLY A 77 -3.56 -4.90 1.33
C GLY A 77 -3.30 -4.34 -0.06
N GLU A 78 -2.30 -3.47 -0.20
CA GLU A 78 -1.89 -2.88 -1.48
C GLU A 78 -1.57 -3.94 -2.53
N ALA A 79 -0.79 -4.96 -2.17
CA ALA A 79 -0.44 -6.07 -3.05
C ALA A 79 -1.66 -6.86 -3.52
N VAL A 80 -2.62 -7.12 -2.62
CA VAL A 80 -3.89 -7.79 -2.98
C VAL A 80 -4.72 -6.90 -3.92
N GLY A 81 -4.80 -5.60 -3.66
CA GLY A 81 -5.53 -4.64 -4.50
C GLY A 81 -4.96 -4.55 -5.92
N ILE A 82 -3.63 -4.50 -6.03
CA ILE A 82 -2.90 -4.55 -7.31
C ILE A 82 -3.19 -5.86 -8.03
N SER A 83 -3.01 -6.99 -7.35
CA SER A 83 -3.19 -8.33 -7.94
C SER A 83 -4.61 -8.53 -8.45
N HIS A 84 -5.61 -8.10 -7.69
CA HIS A 84 -7.02 -8.13 -8.08
C HIS A 84 -7.27 -7.31 -9.36
N TYR A 85 -6.72 -6.10 -9.46
CA TYR A 85 -6.84 -5.29 -10.67
C TYR A 85 -6.19 -5.96 -11.88
N LEU A 86 -4.96 -6.47 -11.73
CA LEU A 86 -4.22 -7.14 -12.80
C LEU A 86 -4.97 -8.38 -13.30
N PHE A 87 -5.48 -9.20 -12.39
CA PHE A 87 -6.29 -10.37 -12.75
C PHE A 87 -7.54 -9.97 -13.54
N ARG A 88 -8.23 -8.90 -13.13
CA ARG A 88 -9.40 -8.38 -13.85
C ARG A 88 -9.03 -7.89 -15.25
N VAL A 89 -7.91 -7.20 -15.41
CA VAL A 89 -7.42 -6.74 -16.73
C VAL A 89 -7.07 -7.92 -17.61
N TYR A 90 -6.29 -8.88 -17.10
CA TYR A 90 -5.91 -10.09 -17.83
C TYR A 90 -7.14 -10.87 -18.33
N ARG A 91 -8.14 -11.09 -17.46
CA ARG A 91 -9.37 -11.77 -17.83
C ARG A 91 -10.14 -11.05 -18.94
N ARG A 92 -10.14 -9.71 -18.96
CA ARG A 92 -10.79 -8.91 -20.02
C ARG A 92 -10.02 -8.92 -21.34
N SER A 93 -8.72 -9.16 -21.33
CA SER A 93 -7.92 -9.26 -22.56
C SER A 93 -8.05 -10.62 -23.26
N LEU A 94 -8.59 -11.63 -22.57
CA LEU A 94 -8.81 -12.98 -23.10
C LEU A 94 -10.19 -13.19 -23.74
N ILE A 95 -11.13 -12.25 -23.54
CA ILE A 95 -12.51 -12.26 -24.08
C ILE A 95 -12.56 -11.24 -25.21
#